data_AF-A0A959LGW3-F1
#
_entry.id   AF-A0A959LGW3-F1
#
_cell.length_a   1.000
_cell.length_b   1.000
_cell.length_c   1.000
_cell.angle_alpha   90.00
_cell.angle_beta   90.00
_cell.angle_gamma   90.00
#
_symmetry.space_group_name_H-M   'P 1'
#
loop_
_entity.id
_entity.type
_entity.pdbx_description
1 polymer ?
#
loop_
_entity_poly.entity_id
_entity_poly.type
_entity_poly.pdbx_seq_one_letter_code
_entity_poly.pdbx_strand_id
1 'polypeptide(L)'
;MHVFRSLLLVASALLLSLNLSAQPVQEKQMSIVVKKTATWCSNCGSWGWQWFKDAIDDTEGDAFPIALHSTSSQLKPPMDLDGALIAQFSGNGGFPTFFVNGVGQSSYSNLVNAVGAAAAMSPVAGIGLETGYANDLIQVQGNLQFFQPYEGEISVAYYLIRDSLVFTQAAQGANAIHRFVVLDVLEGSPFGSIQQVDMEPGESMIVPAQAAYPDLDPDQHHILGVIWSFANGTYSFMNAWQAPLEPGAISATEDATLLAATQLFPNPASAGDVIRITLPQAVNGDILLTLLDASGRLVLEQHAQGPSAQLKLPASIADGSYFLRVSAGDVHQAFPVQVSR
;
A
#
# COMPACT_ATOMS: atom_id res chain seq x y z
N MET A 1 12.02 -33.54 -51.92
CA MET A 1 12.33 -32.46 -52.88
C MET A 1 11.09 -31.59 -52.99
N HIS A 2 11.02 -30.52 -52.19
CA HIS A 2 11.22 -29.11 -52.61
C HIS A 2 9.89 -28.49 -53.07
N VAL A 3 9.42 -27.30 -52.69
CA VAL A 3 9.82 -26.12 -51.88
C VAL A 3 8.51 -25.29 -51.80
N PHE A 4 7.96 -24.94 -50.63
CA PHE A 4 8.04 -23.66 -49.89
C PHE A 4 7.58 -22.34 -50.59
N ARG A 5 6.79 -21.55 -49.82
CA ARG A 5 6.50 -20.07 -49.87
C ARG A 5 5.37 -19.64 -50.82
N SER A 6 4.41 -18.77 -50.45
CA SER A 6 4.42 -17.55 -49.61
C SER A 6 3.06 -17.35 -48.90
N LEU A 7 2.92 -17.00 -47.60
CA LEU A 7 3.15 -15.71 -46.92
C LEU A 7 2.21 -14.56 -47.36
N LEU A 8 1.21 -14.19 -46.55
CA LEU A 8 1.07 -12.87 -45.88
C LEU A 8 -0.28 -12.69 -45.13
N LEU A 9 -0.16 -12.28 -43.85
CA LEU A 9 -0.98 -11.37 -43.04
C LEU A 9 -2.51 -11.56 -42.88
N VAL A 10 -2.98 -11.65 -41.62
CA VAL A 10 -3.80 -10.61 -40.95
C VAL A 10 -3.71 -10.76 -39.41
N ALA A 11 -3.32 -9.64 -38.77
CA ALA A 11 -3.56 -9.15 -37.40
C ALA A 11 -3.23 -10.07 -36.19
N SER A 12 -2.07 -9.90 -35.54
CA SER A 12 -1.86 -8.96 -34.41
C SER A 12 -2.96 -9.03 -33.34
N ALA A 13 -2.93 -10.09 -32.53
CA ALA A 13 -3.47 -10.02 -31.18
C ALA A 13 -2.52 -9.15 -30.35
N LEU A 14 -2.98 -7.93 -30.08
CA LEU A 14 -2.41 -6.97 -29.15
C LEU A 14 -2.26 -7.65 -27.78
N LEU A 15 -1.05 -8.13 -27.48
CA LEU A 15 -0.60 -8.37 -26.12
C LEU A 15 -0.40 -7.00 -25.47
N LEU A 16 -1.47 -6.37 -24.99
CA LEU A 16 -1.33 -5.41 -23.90
C LEU A 16 -1.23 -6.21 -22.60
N SER A 17 -0.05 -6.76 -22.36
CA SER A 17 0.42 -6.86 -20.98
C SER A 17 0.68 -5.43 -20.52
N LEU A 18 -0.33 -4.83 -19.88
CA LEU A 18 -0.08 -3.72 -18.96
C LEU A 18 0.81 -4.29 -17.86
N ASN A 19 2.11 -4.22 -18.08
CA ASN A 19 3.07 -4.28 -17.00
C ASN A 19 2.84 -2.99 -16.22
N LEU A 20 1.95 -3.02 -15.23
CA LEU A 20 2.16 -2.16 -14.07
C LEU A 20 3.49 -2.61 -13.50
N SER A 21 4.56 -1.93 -13.89
CA SER A 21 5.84 -2.10 -13.22
C SER A 21 5.66 -1.53 -11.83
N ALA A 22 5.40 -2.41 -10.85
CA ALA A 22 5.75 -2.14 -9.47
C ALA A 22 7.13 -1.45 -9.47
N GLN A 23 7.24 -0.27 -8.86
CA GLN A 23 8.54 0.38 -8.80
C GLN A 23 9.52 -0.57 -8.12
N PRO A 24 10.65 -0.92 -8.76
CA PRO A 24 11.58 -1.86 -8.15
C PRO A 24 12.04 -1.29 -6.81
N VAL A 25 12.02 -2.14 -5.77
CA VAL A 25 12.50 -1.76 -4.44
C VAL A 25 13.95 -1.32 -4.58
N GLN A 26 14.24 -0.08 -4.21
CA GLN A 26 15.57 0.48 -4.38
C GLN A 26 16.50 -0.06 -3.29
N GLU A 27 17.68 -0.55 -3.68
CA GLU A 27 18.79 -0.83 -2.76
C GLU A 27 19.47 0.50 -2.37
N LYS A 28 18.70 1.38 -1.73
CA LYS A 28 19.15 2.68 -1.24
C LYS A 28 18.69 2.89 0.20
N GLN A 29 19.60 3.37 1.04
CA GLN A 29 19.26 3.82 2.39
C GLN A 29 18.65 5.22 2.32
N MET A 30 17.34 5.30 2.55
CA MET A 30 16.63 6.56 2.69
C MET A 30 16.60 6.97 4.16
N SER A 31 16.46 8.27 4.40
CA SER A 31 16.20 8.82 5.72
C SER A 31 14.81 9.44 5.83
N ILE A 32 14.36 9.66 7.06
CA ILE A 32 13.27 10.60 7.35
C ILE A 32 13.84 11.82 8.07
N VAL A 33 13.44 13.00 7.62
CA VAL A 33 13.75 14.27 8.31
C VAL A 33 12.49 14.77 8.98
N VAL A 34 12.44 14.74 10.31
CA VAL A 34 11.24 15.11 11.06
C VAL A 34 11.41 16.51 11.65
N LYS A 35 10.55 17.45 11.25
CA LYS A 35 10.35 18.70 11.96
C LYS A 35 9.19 18.53 12.96
N LYS A 36 9.53 18.53 14.24
CA LYS A 36 8.53 18.63 15.32
C LYS A 36 8.06 20.08 15.42
N THR A 37 6.76 20.35 15.26
CA THR A 37 6.24 21.72 15.09
C THR A 37 4.85 21.97 15.71
N ALA A 38 4.36 23.20 15.62
CA ALA A 38 3.00 23.58 16.03
C ALA A 38 2.58 24.90 15.35
N THR A 39 1.28 25.05 15.05
CA THR A 39 0.76 26.26 14.38
C THR A 39 0.94 27.53 15.22
N TRP A 40 0.86 27.42 16.54
CA TRP A 40 1.03 28.54 17.49
C TRP A 40 2.50 28.90 17.79
N CYS A 41 3.46 28.09 17.34
CA CYS A 41 4.86 28.24 17.69
C CYS A 41 5.54 29.28 16.79
N SER A 42 5.86 30.46 17.34
CA SER A 42 6.49 31.55 16.59
C SER A 42 7.86 31.18 16.02
N ASN A 43 8.66 30.37 16.74
CA ASN A 43 9.96 29.89 16.26
C ASN A 43 9.83 28.90 15.09
N CYS A 44 8.71 28.18 15.05
CA CYS A 44 8.40 27.20 14.01
C CYS A 44 8.04 27.85 12.68
N GLY A 45 7.44 29.04 12.74
CA GLY A 45 7.17 29.87 11.58
C GLY A 45 8.25 30.92 11.30
N SER A 46 9.32 31.02 12.09
CA SER A 46 10.46 31.89 11.79
C SER A 46 11.64 31.06 11.28
N TRP A 47 12.68 30.85 12.08
CA TRP A 47 13.88 30.11 11.68
C TRP A 47 13.57 28.65 11.33
N GLY A 48 12.65 28.01 12.06
CA GLY A 48 12.29 26.62 11.79
C GLY A 48 11.43 26.44 10.54
N TRP A 49 10.88 27.52 9.99
CA TRP A 49 10.22 27.49 8.69
C TRP A 49 11.26 27.40 7.59
N GLN A 50 12.25 28.28 7.63
CA GLN A 50 13.32 28.32 6.65
C GLN A 50 14.16 27.03 6.69
N TRP A 51 14.56 26.55 7.88
CA TRP A 51 15.30 25.28 8.00
C TRP A 51 14.57 24.09 7.39
N PHE A 52 13.23 24.04 7.47
CA PHE A 52 12.50 22.93 6.90
C PHE A 52 12.40 23.02 5.39
N LYS A 53 12.25 24.24 4.84
CA LYS A 53 12.35 24.46 3.40
C LYS A 53 13.72 24.05 2.87
N ASP A 54 14.78 24.53 3.53
CA ASP A 54 16.16 24.21 3.13
C ASP A 54 16.40 22.70 3.25
N ALA A 55 15.92 22.05 4.31
CA ALA A 55 16.06 20.61 4.46
C ALA A 55 15.31 19.83 3.37
N ILE A 56 14.14 20.29 2.92
CA ILE A 56 13.43 19.67 1.79
C ILE A 56 14.30 19.71 0.54
N ASP A 57 14.90 20.86 0.24
CA ASP A 57 15.69 21.06 -0.98
C ASP A 57 17.06 20.34 -0.89
N ASP A 58 17.78 20.49 0.22
CA ASP A 58 19.15 19.99 0.41
C ASP A 58 19.23 18.47 0.67
N THR A 59 18.11 17.83 1.00
CA THR A 59 18.04 16.37 1.24
C THR A 59 17.22 15.63 0.19
N GLU A 60 16.84 16.32 -0.88
CA GLU A 60 16.06 15.75 -1.98
C GLU A 60 16.76 14.49 -2.55
N GLY A 61 15.98 13.43 -2.69
CA GLY A 61 16.46 12.15 -3.20
C GLY A 61 17.14 11.26 -2.15
N ASP A 62 17.52 11.76 -0.99
CA ASP A 62 18.17 10.99 0.09
C ASP A 62 17.31 10.90 1.38
N ALA A 63 16.32 11.78 1.54
CA ALA A 63 15.39 11.72 2.65
C ALA A 63 13.96 12.11 2.27
N PHE A 64 13.02 11.73 3.14
CA PHE A 64 11.63 12.16 3.13
C PHE A 64 11.37 13.11 4.32
N PRO A 65 11.27 14.42 4.08
CA PRO A 65 10.95 15.39 5.12
C PRO A 65 9.48 15.30 5.51
N ILE A 66 9.19 15.36 6.81
CA ILE A 66 7.83 15.41 7.35
C ILE A 66 7.70 16.45 8.46
N ALA A 67 6.55 17.12 8.51
CA ALA A 67 6.16 18.02 9.58
C ALA A 67 5.21 17.30 10.54
N LEU A 68 5.72 17.00 11.74
CA LEU A 68 4.96 16.37 12.81
C LEU A 68 4.47 17.44 13.79
N HIS A 69 3.19 17.76 13.72
CA HIS A 69 2.56 18.77 14.57
C HIS A 69 2.28 18.22 15.97
N SER A 70 2.41 19.07 17.00
CA SER A 70 2.15 18.70 18.40
C SER A 70 0.69 18.37 18.67
N THR A 71 0.42 17.61 19.73
CA THR A 71 -0.93 17.31 20.25
C THR A 71 -1.79 18.55 20.58
N SER A 72 -1.15 19.70 20.77
CA SER A 72 -1.77 21.00 21.04
C SER A 72 -1.88 21.90 19.80
N SER A 73 -1.45 21.42 18.64
CA SER A 73 -1.53 22.13 17.35
C SER A 73 -2.90 21.94 16.71
N GLN A 74 -3.31 22.88 15.87
CA GLN A 74 -4.55 22.74 15.09
C GLN A 74 -4.42 21.76 13.92
N LEU A 75 -3.19 21.55 13.43
CA LEU A 75 -2.84 20.57 12.41
C LEU A 75 -2.31 19.25 12.99
N LYS A 76 -2.71 18.93 14.21
CA LYS A 76 -2.26 17.69 14.87
C LYS A 76 -2.84 16.45 14.17
N PRO A 77 -2.10 15.34 14.04
CA PRO A 77 -2.68 14.08 13.63
C PRO A 77 -3.70 13.53 14.66
N PRO A 78 -4.49 12.49 14.33
CA PRO A 78 -5.35 11.80 15.28
C PRO A 78 -4.62 11.39 16.55
N MET A 79 -5.38 11.29 17.65
CA MET A 79 -4.83 11.29 19.01
C MET A 79 -3.85 10.14 19.32
N ASP A 80 -3.98 8.99 18.66
CA ASP A 80 -3.11 7.83 18.89
C ASP A 80 -1.74 7.97 18.21
N LEU A 81 -1.66 8.69 17.08
CA LEU A 81 -0.42 9.08 16.42
C LEU A 81 0.35 10.14 17.18
N ASP A 82 -0.41 11.12 17.64
CA ASP A 82 0.03 12.27 18.39
C ASP A 82 0.83 11.89 19.66
N GLY A 83 0.47 10.79 20.33
CA GLY A 83 1.15 10.37 21.56
C GLY A 83 2.45 9.63 21.31
N ALA A 84 2.36 8.47 20.66
CA ALA A 84 3.49 7.54 20.56
C ALA A 84 4.50 7.93 19.49
N LEU A 85 4.05 8.44 18.32
CA LEU A 85 4.97 8.88 17.27
C LEU A 85 5.72 10.14 17.69
N ILE A 86 5.05 11.11 18.31
CA ILE A 86 5.73 12.30 18.84
C ILE A 86 6.72 11.92 19.96
N ALA A 87 6.38 10.94 20.79
CA ALA A 87 7.30 10.42 21.81
C ALA A 87 8.53 9.73 21.20
N GLN A 88 8.41 9.07 20.04
CA GLN A 88 9.58 8.55 19.30
C GLN A 88 10.58 9.66 18.95
N PHE A 89 10.08 10.87 18.70
CA PHE A 89 10.87 12.07 18.45
C PHE A 89 10.94 12.98 19.69
N SER A 90 11.03 12.37 20.88
CA SER A 90 11.24 13.08 22.15
C SER A 90 12.73 13.24 22.48
N GLY A 91 13.37 14.23 21.86
CA GLY A 91 14.61 14.81 22.39
C GLY A 91 14.31 15.93 23.39
N ASN A 92 15.25 16.24 24.30
CA ASN A 92 15.22 17.43 25.17
C ASN A 92 15.09 18.71 24.32
N GLY A 93 13.87 19.14 24.03
CA GLY A 93 13.67 20.28 23.14
C GLY A 93 12.20 20.64 22.92
N GLY A 94 11.95 21.95 22.94
CA GLY A 94 10.65 22.54 22.60
C GLY A 94 10.34 22.46 21.11
N PHE A 95 9.57 23.41 20.62
CA PHE A 95 9.24 23.52 19.21
C PHE A 95 9.93 24.76 18.61
N PRO A 96 10.51 24.67 17.40
CA PRO A 96 10.70 23.45 16.62
C PRO A 96 11.94 22.66 17.09
N THR A 97 11.93 21.35 16.87
CA THR A 97 13.11 20.47 16.99
C THR A 97 13.16 19.59 15.74
N PHE A 98 14.36 19.31 15.23
CA PHE A 98 14.56 18.49 14.02
C PHE A 98 15.22 17.16 14.36
N PHE A 99 14.84 16.12 13.62
CA PHE A 99 15.38 14.77 13.79
C PHE A 99 15.74 14.18 12.44
N VAL A 100 16.74 13.30 12.43
CA VAL A 100 17.06 12.39 11.32
C VAL A 100 16.97 10.99 11.88
N ASN A 101 16.09 10.15 11.32
CA ASN A 101 15.94 8.74 11.70
C ASN A 101 15.76 8.50 13.22
N GLY A 102 15.03 9.41 13.89
CA GLY A 102 14.79 9.37 15.34
C GLY A 102 15.82 10.11 16.19
N VAL A 103 16.94 10.55 15.63
CA VAL A 103 18.01 11.24 16.36
C VAL A 103 17.89 12.76 16.22
N GLY A 104 17.80 13.46 17.36
CA GLY A 104 17.67 14.91 17.41
C GLY A 104 18.92 15.64 16.90
N GLN A 105 18.71 16.68 16.09
CA GLN A 105 19.77 17.45 15.44
C GLN A 105 19.95 18.81 16.11
N SER A 106 21.17 19.13 16.50
CA SER A 106 21.51 20.38 17.21
C SER A 106 21.83 21.55 16.29
N SER A 107 22.06 21.30 14.99
CA SER A 107 22.29 22.31 13.97
C SER A 107 21.81 21.83 12.61
N TYR A 108 21.58 22.77 11.68
CA TYR A 108 21.25 22.46 10.30
C TYR A 108 22.34 21.65 9.59
N SER A 109 23.62 22.02 9.79
CA SER A 109 24.75 21.28 9.23
C SER A 109 24.79 19.83 9.69
N ASN A 110 24.45 19.57 10.97
CA ASN A 110 24.41 18.22 11.51
C ASN A 110 23.30 17.39 10.87
N LEU A 111 22.13 18.01 10.62
CA LEU A 111 21.02 17.39 9.90
C LEU A 111 21.43 16.93 8.51
N VAL A 112 21.97 17.83 7.69
CA VAL A 112 22.38 17.51 6.31
C VAL A 112 23.49 16.44 6.30
N ASN A 113 24.47 16.56 7.19
CA ASN A 113 25.53 15.56 7.33
C ASN A 113 24.99 14.19 7.77
N ALA A 114 24.00 14.14 8.67
CA ALA A 114 23.40 12.89 9.11
C ALA A 114 22.64 12.18 7.99
N VAL A 115 21.90 12.94 7.17
CA VAL A 115 21.24 12.37 5.97
C VAL A 115 22.27 11.85 4.97
N GLY A 116 23.29 12.65 4.63
CA GLY A 116 24.33 12.22 3.70
C GLY A 116 25.12 11.01 4.20
N ALA A 117 25.38 10.91 5.50
CA ALA A 117 26.02 9.75 6.10
C ALA A 117 25.15 8.49 6.01
N ALA A 118 23.84 8.62 6.26
CA ALA A 118 22.90 7.50 6.12
C ALA A 118 22.77 7.05 4.67
N ALA A 119 22.68 7.98 3.71
CA ALA A 119 22.56 7.67 2.28
C ALA A 119 23.78 6.92 1.71
N ALA A 120 24.94 7.05 2.36
CA ALA A 120 26.16 6.32 2.00
C ALA A 120 26.21 4.88 2.55
N MET A 121 25.25 4.47 3.39
CA MET A 121 25.16 3.12 3.93
C MET A 121 24.42 2.18 2.98
N SER A 122 24.83 0.91 2.97
CA SER A 122 24.03 -0.16 2.36
C SER A 122 22.81 -0.45 3.23
N PRO A 123 21.58 -0.40 2.69
CA PRO A 123 20.38 -0.69 3.48
C PRO A 123 20.33 -2.17 3.87
N VAL A 124 19.76 -2.47 5.03
CA VAL A 124 19.41 -3.85 5.42
C VAL A 124 18.20 -4.33 4.63
N ALA A 125 17.17 -3.49 4.56
CA ALA A 125 15.97 -3.70 3.78
C ALA A 125 15.53 -2.39 3.11
N GLY A 126 14.82 -2.50 2.00
CA GLY A 126 14.11 -1.41 1.34
C GLY A 126 12.63 -1.70 1.23
N ILE A 127 11.84 -0.66 0.96
CA ILE A 127 10.42 -0.76 0.67
C ILE A 127 10.11 -0.02 -0.62
N GLY A 128 9.32 -0.63 -1.50
CA GLY A 128 8.64 0.03 -2.60
C GLY A 128 7.15 0.13 -2.28
N LEU A 129 6.47 1.15 -2.79
CA LEU A 129 5.05 1.38 -2.53
C LEU A 129 4.25 1.38 -3.81
N GLU A 130 3.15 0.64 -3.80
CA GLU A 130 2.02 0.83 -4.71
C GLU A 130 0.86 1.40 -3.89
N THR A 131 0.28 2.50 -4.36
CA THR A 131 -0.79 3.20 -3.66
C THR A 131 -2.00 3.28 -4.59
N GLY A 132 -3.19 3.30 -3.99
CA GLY A 132 -4.43 3.49 -4.71
C GLY A 132 -5.45 4.20 -3.83
N TYR A 133 -6.27 5.04 -4.45
CA TYR A 133 -7.43 5.66 -3.83
C TYR A 133 -8.66 5.46 -4.71
N ALA A 134 -9.63 4.68 -4.21
CA ALA A 134 -10.90 4.46 -4.87
C ALA A 134 -11.99 4.20 -3.83
N ASN A 135 -13.21 4.67 -4.09
CA ASN A 135 -14.38 4.44 -3.23
C ASN A 135 -14.13 4.81 -1.76
N ASP A 136 -13.54 5.98 -1.51
CA ASP A 136 -13.18 6.48 -0.18
C ASP A 136 -12.19 5.58 0.60
N LEU A 137 -11.50 4.69 -0.09
CA LEU A 137 -10.53 3.76 0.50
C LEU A 137 -9.15 4.04 -0.06
N ILE A 138 -8.19 4.31 0.83
CA ILE A 138 -6.77 4.22 0.49
C ILE A 138 -6.36 2.76 0.62
N GLN A 139 -5.68 2.24 -0.40
CA GLN A 139 -5.02 0.95 -0.40
C GLN A 139 -3.53 1.16 -0.64
N VAL A 140 -2.71 0.42 0.10
CA VAL A 140 -1.25 0.46 -0.03
C VAL A 140 -0.72 -0.97 -0.02
N GLN A 141 0.17 -1.25 -0.97
CA GLN A 141 0.98 -2.46 -0.97
C GLN A 141 2.45 -2.07 -0.78
N GLY A 142 3.00 -2.34 0.40
CA GLY A 142 4.43 -2.23 0.63
C GLY A 142 5.15 -3.49 0.22
N ASN A 143 6.00 -3.40 -0.79
CA ASN A 143 6.86 -4.47 -1.25
C ASN A 143 8.23 -4.30 -0.57
N LEU A 144 8.54 -5.14 0.42
CA LEU A 144 9.81 -5.12 1.12
C LEU A 144 10.80 -6.07 0.45
N GLN A 145 12.07 -5.66 0.37
CA GLN A 145 13.17 -6.51 -0.07
C GLN A 145 14.34 -6.38 0.89
N PHE A 146 14.92 -7.52 1.30
CA PHE A 146 16.11 -7.57 2.15
C PHE A 146 17.35 -7.65 1.28
N PHE A 147 18.33 -6.80 1.57
CA PHE A 147 19.62 -6.76 0.87
C PHE A 147 20.75 -7.32 1.72
N GLN A 148 20.50 -7.52 3.02
CA GLN A 148 21.39 -8.12 4.00
C GLN A 148 20.59 -9.11 4.86
N PRO A 149 21.24 -10.13 5.46
CA PRO A 149 20.54 -11.04 6.36
C PRO A 149 19.97 -10.29 7.57
N TYR A 150 18.74 -10.62 7.95
CA TYR A 150 18.07 -10.00 9.10
C TYR A 150 17.17 -10.99 9.82
N GLU A 151 17.48 -11.22 11.10
CA GLU A 151 16.65 -12.00 12.03
C GLU A 151 16.19 -11.07 13.16
N GLY A 152 14.88 -10.91 13.33
CA GLY A 152 14.33 -10.02 14.36
C GLY A 152 12.88 -9.63 14.12
N GLU A 153 12.44 -8.61 14.86
CA GLU A 153 11.09 -8.05 14.74
C GLU A 153 11.14 -6.78 13.87
N ILE A 154 10.30 -6.74 12.85
CA ILE A 154 10.04 -5.53 12.07
C ILE A 154 8.59 -5.11 12.20
N SER A 155 8.30 -3.87 11.83
CA SER A 155 6.94 -3.38 11.61
C SER A 155 6.97 -2.34 10.49
N VAL A 156 5.85 -2.19 9.79
CA VAL A 156 5.73 -1.22 8.69
C VAL A 156 4.55 -0.30 8.97
N ALA A 157 4.80 0.99 8.99
CA ALA A 157 3.78 2.02 9.14
C ALA A 157 3.60 2.79 7.84
N TYR A 158 2.35 3.12 7.50
CA TYR A 158 2.00 3.93 6.33
C TYR A 158 1.38 5.23 6.79
N TYR A 159 2.13 6.32 6.70
CA TYR A 159 1.66 7.64 7.10
C TYR A 159 1.04 8.36 5.91
N LEU A 160 -0.17 8.88 6.12
CA LEU A 160 -0.83 9.80 5.19
C LEU A 160 -0.20 11.18 5.35
N ILE A 161 0.46 11.65 4.30
CA ILE A 161 1.15 12.94 4.24
C ILE A 161 0.39 13.85 3.29
N ARG A 162 0.16 15.10 3.70
CA ARG A 162 -0.36 16.15 2.81
C ARG A 162 0.69 17.19 2.52
N ASP A 163 0.92 17.44 1.24
CA ASP A 163 1.78 18.53 0.82
C ASP A 163 0.97 19.77 0.45
N SER A 164 1.60 20.95 0.56
CA SER A 164 1.00 22.24 0.20
C SER A 164 -0.32 22.58 0.92
N LEU A 165 -0.44 22.22 2.20
CA LEU A 165 -1.60 22.54 3.03
C LEU A 165 -1.60 24.02 3.44
N VAL A 166 -2.59 24.79 2.99
CA VAL A 166 -2.75 26.19 3.40
C VAL A 166 -3.39 26.27 4.78
N PHE A 167 -2.67 26.84 5.75
CA PHE A 167 -3.18 27.04 7.11
C PHE A 167 -2.48 28.21 7.82
N THR A 168 -3.00 28.60 8.99
CA THR A 168 -2.36 29.62 9.82
C THR A 168 -1.11 29.10 10.52
N GLN A 169 -0.02 29.86 10.44
CA GLN A 169 1.20 29.64 11.23
C GLN A 169 1.67 30.95 11.88
N ALA A 170 1.95 30.90 13.18
CA ALA A 170 2.57 32.01 13.91
C ALA A 170 3.90 32.40 13.24
N ALA A 171 4.11 33.71 13.01
CA ALA A 171 5.23 34.29 12.25
C ALA A 171 5.26 34.04 10.73
N GLN A 172 4.20 33.45 10.13
CA GLN A 172 4.00 33.39 8.67
C GLN A 172 2.65 33.99 8.22
N GLY A 173 1.62 33.94 9.09
CA GLY A 173 0.28 34.46 8.82
C GLY A 173 -0.73 33.38 8.44
N ALA A 174 -1.91 33.81 7.97
CA ALA A 174 -3.07 32.94 7.79
C ALA A 174 -3.01 32.03 6.55
N ASN A 175 -2.20 32.41 5.55
CA ASN A 175 -2.09 31.72 4.27
C ASN A 175 -0.72 31.03 4.14
N ALA A 176 -0.19 30.51 5.25
CA ALA A 176 1.09 29.79 5.22
C ALA A 176 0.89 28.44 4.53
N ILE A 177 1.81 28.08 3.64
CA ILE A 177 1.77 26.81 2.91
C ILE A 177 2.64 25.80 3.69
N HIS A 178 1.99 24.93 4.46
CA HIS A 178 2.64 23.85 5.17
C HIS A 178 3.02 22.74 4.20
N ARG A 179 4.26 22.25 4.29
CA ARG A 179 4.79 21.17 3.46
C ARG A 179 4.83 19.86 4.24
N PHE A 180 4.55 18.75 3.56
CA PHE A 180 4.66 17.37 4.09
C PHE A 180 4.10 17.17 5.51
N VAL A 181 2.87 17.62 5.76
CA VAL A 181 2.21 17.47 7.06
C VAL A 181 1.77 16.03 7.24
N VAL A 182 2.15 15.41 8.36
CA VAL A 182 1.62 14.10 8.75
C VAL A 182 0.17 14.28 9.21
N LEU A 183 -0.77 13.70 8.46
CA LEU A 183 -2.19 13.76 8.79
C LEU A 183 -2.64 12.54 9.58
N ASP A 184 -2.24 11.34 9.18
CA ASP A 184 -2.76 10.10 9.77
C ASP A 184 -1.86 8.87 9.50
N VAL A 185 -2.28 7.69 9.95
CA VAL A 185 -1.70 6.37 9.68
C VAL A 185 -2.81 5.37 9.38
N LEU A 186 -2.66 4.62 8.29
CA LEU A 186 -3.77 3.85 7.71
C LEU A 186 -4.39 2.83 8.69
N GLU A 187 -3.57 2.11 9.46
CA GLU A 187 -4.09 1.04 10.34
C GLU A 187 -4.20 1.46 11.81
N GLY A 188 -4.16 2.75 12.10
CA GLY A 188 -4.28 3.31 13.46
C GLY A 188 -3.10 3.03 14.40
N SER A 189 -2.16 2.15 14.04
CA SER A 189 -0.92 1.93 14.80
C SER A 189 0.18 2.86 14.32
N PRO A 190 0.77 3.71 15.19
CA PRO A 190 1.85 4.64 14.81
C PRO A 190 3.11 3.99 14.24
N PHE A 191 3.32 2.70 14.52
CA PHE A 191 4.47 1.94 14.02
C PHE A 191 4.04 0.72 13.19
N GLY A 192 2.75 0.52 12.96
CA GLY A 192 2.22 -0.67 12.32
C GLY A 192 2.16 -1.88 13.24
N SER A 193 2.01 -3.07 12.64
CA SER A 193 1.97 -4.35 13.34
C SER A 193 3.36 -5.02 13.35
N ILE A 194 3.80 -5.49 14.52
CA ILE A 194 5.07 -6.21 14.68
C ILE A 194 4.98 -7.59 14.03
N GLN A 195 6.03 -7.96 13.31
CA GLN A 195 6.20 -9.24 12.63
C GLN A 195 7.61 -9.76 12.89
N GLN A 196 7.71 -11.00 13.37
CA GLN A 196 8.99 -11.72 13.42
C GLN A 196 9.39 -12.14 12.00
N VAL A 197 10.62 -11.87 11.61
CA VAL A 197 11.18 -12.24 10.32
C VAL A 197 12.55 -12.89 10.50
N ASP A 198 12.89 -13.77 9.57
CA ASP A 198 14.21 -14.37 9.38
C ASP A 198 14.43 -14.41 7.87
N MET A 199 15.23 -13.48 7.37
CA MET A 199 15.32 -13.16 5.94
C MET A 199 16.76 -13.17 5.47
N GLU A 200 16.99 -13.78 4.31
CA GLU A 200 18.26 -13.77 3.61
C GLU A 200 18.29 -12.68 2.50
N PRO A 201 19.49 -12.25 2.05
CA PRO A 201 19.60 -11.30 0.94
C PRO A 201 18.85 -11.76 -0.32
N GLY A 202 18.01 -10.89 -0.86
CA GLY A 202 17.18 -11.14 -2.04
C GLY A 202 15.77 -11.62 -1.71
N GLU A 203 15.48 -12.00 -0.46
CA GLU A 203 14.12 -12.34 -0.05
C GLU A 203 13.24 -11.08 0.06
N SER A 204 11.93 -11.29 -0.11
CA SER A 204 10.95 -10.21 -0.16
C SER A 204 9.66 -10.61 0.54
N MET A 205 8.92 -9.61 1.00
CA MET A 205 7.61 -9.79 1.60
C MET A 205 6.68 -8.63 1.25
N ILE A 206 5.38 -8.89 1.23
CA ILE A 206 4.36 -7.88 0.98
C ILE A 206 3.65 -7.56 2.28
N VAL A 207 3.53 -6.28 2.61
CA VAL A 207 2.80 -5.79 3.78
C VAL A 207 1.69 -4.87 3.27
N PRO A 208 0.46 -5.37 3.06
CA PRO A 208 -0.64 -4.52 2.63
C PRO A 208 -1.20 -3.70 3.80
N ALA A 209 -1.84 -2.58 3.50
CA ALA A 209 -2.64 -1.80 4.43
C ALA A 209 -3.78 -1.09 3.71
N GLN A 210 -4.87 -0.83 4.42
CA GLN A 210 -5.98 -0.06 3.89
C GLN A 210 -6.69 0.74 4.97
N ALA A 211 -7.30 1.85 4.56
CA ALA A 211 -8.02 2.72 5.47
C ALA A 211 -9.05 3.57 4.74
N ALA A 212 -10.17 3.82 5.41
CA ALA A 212 -11.22 4.68 4.87
C ALA A 212 -10.89 6.17 5.08
N TYR A 213 -10.82 6.91 3.98
CA TYR A 213 -10.67 8.36 3.94
C TYR A 213 -11.69 8.95 2.97
N PRO A 214 -12.91 9.26 3.45
CA PRO A 214 -13.92 9.91 2.64
C PRO A 214 -13.47 11.29 2.15
N ASP A 215 -13.85 11.64 0.93
CA ASP A 215 -13.68 12.98 0.34
C ASP A 215 -12.21 13.45 0.26
N LEU A 216 -11.26 12.52 0.09
CA LEU A 216 -9.85 12.83 -0.03
C LEU A 216 -9.48 13.19 -1.47
N ASP A 217 -8.69 14.25 -1.65
CA ASP A 217 -8.12 14.64 -2.94
C ASP A 217 -6.75 13.96 -3.14
N PRO A 218 -6.64 12.89 -3.95
CA PRO A 218 -5.41 12.11 -4.06
C PRO A 218 -4.21 12.92 -4.56
N ASP A 219 -4.44 13.95 -5.39
CA ASP A 219 -3.38 14.77 -5.99
C ASP A 219 -2.58 15.60 -4.97
N GLN A 220 -3.10 15.75 -3.75
CA GLN A 220 -2.47 16.52 -2.66
C GLN A 220 -1.82 15.63 -1.59
N HIS A 221 -1.91 14.31 -1.74
CA HIS A 221 -1.51 13.37 -0.71
C HIS A 221 -0.43 12.41 -1.19
N HIS A 222 0.37 11.98 -0.23
CA HIS A 222 1.39 10.97 -0.40
C HIS A 222 1.27 9.96 0.73
N ILE A 223 1.76 8.75 0.46
CA ILE A 223 1.97 7.74 1.48
C ILE A 223 3.47 7.64 1.74
N LEU A 224 3.86 7.81 3.01
CA LEU A 224 5.20 7.50 3.49
C LEU A 224 5.16 6.15 4.21
N GLY A 225 5.76 5.13 3.59
CA GLY A 225 5.97 3.82 4.19
C GLY A 225 7.29 3.82 4.96
N VAL A 226 7.27 3.44 6.22
CA VAL A 226 8.48 3.36 7.07
C VAL A 226 8.61 1.96 7.64
N ILE A 227 9.78 1.36 7.43
CA ILE A 227 10.18 0.12 8.08
C ILE A 227 10.82 0.49 9.42
N TRP A 228 10.27 -0.04 10.50
CA TRP A 228 10.82 0.04 11.84
C TRP A 228 11.35 -1.32 12.25
N SER A 229 12.58 -1.40 12.77
CA SER A 229 12.98 -2.53 13.59
C SER A 229 12.44 -2.34 15.01
N PHE A 230 12.10 -3.44 15.66
CA PHE A 230 11.67 -3.45 17.05
C PHE A 230 12.57 -4.37 17.85
N ALA A 231 13.16 -3.84 18.92
CA ALA A 231 14.00 -4.62 19.82
C ALA A 231 13.96 -4.02 21.22
N ASN A 232 13.89 -4.88 22.24
CA ASN A 232 13.89 -4.45 23.64
C ASN A 232 12.82 -3.39 23.96
N GLY A 233 11.63 -3.49 23.35
CA GLY A 233 10.54 -2.54 23.57
C GLY A 233 10.69 -1.19 22.86
N THR A 234 11.67 -1.04 21.96
CA THR A 234 12.00 0.22 21.29
C THR A 234 11.93 0.07 19.77
N TYR A 235 11.28 1.02 19.10
CA TYR A 235 11.29 1.14 17.65
C TYR A 235 12.53 1.90 17.19
N SER A 236 13.20 1.42 16.14
CA SER A 236 14.31 2.11 15.47
C SER A 236 14.03 2.19 13.98
N PHE A 237 14.32 3.35 13.39
CA PHE A 237 14.14 3.55 11.96
C PHE A 237 15.08 2.62 11.19
N MET A 238 14.55 1.88 10.21
CA MET A 238 15.33 1.03 9.32
C MET A 238 15.47 1.63 7.93
N ASN A 239 14.35 1.92 7.25
CA ASN A 239 14.33 2.56 5.95
C ASN A 239 12.93 3.12 5.64
N ALA A 240 12.79 3.90 4.57
CA ALA A 240 11.49 4.43 4.14
C ALA A 240 11.41 4.60 2.62
N TRP A 241 10.17 4.73 2.15
CA TRP A 241 9.87 5.18 0.80
C TRP A 241 8.59 6.01 0.80
N GLN A 242 8.48 6.94 -0.14
CA GLN A 242 7.29 7.75 -0.33
C GLN A 242 6.79 7.58 -1.75
N ALA A 243 5.48 7.43 -1.90
CA ALA A 243 4.80 7.47 -3.18
C ALA A 243 3.65 8.49 -3.15
N PRO A 244 3.35 9.17 -4.27
CA PRO A 244 2.07 9.87 -4.41
C PRO A 244 0.91 8.90 -4.18
N LEU A 245 -0.24 9.42 -3.76
CA LEU A 245 -1.47 8.64 -3.73
C LEU A 245 -2.09 8.66 -5.12
N GLU A 246 -2.15 7.51 -5.79
CA GLU A 246 -2.65 7.44 -7.16
C GLU A 246 -4.18 7.22 -7.19
N PRO A 247 -4.93 7.91 -8.09
CA PRO A 247 -6.34 7.61 -8.31
C PRO A 247 -6.55 6.19 -8.86
N GLY A 248 -7.52 5.46 -8.31
CA GLY A 248 -7.86 4.09 -8.70
C GLY A 248 -7.44 3.04 -7.65
N ALA A 249 -7.92 1.81 -7.81
CA ALA A 249 -7.55 0.71 -6.91
C ALA A 249 -6.19 0.10 -7.29
N ILE A 250 -5.47 -0.49 -6.32
CA ILE A 250 -4.29 -1.31 -6.61
C ILE A 250 -4.72 -2.61 -7.30
N SER A 251 -4.74 -2.58 -8.63
CA SER A 251 -5.13 -3.71 -9.48
C SER A 251 -4.07 -4.83 -9.43
N ALA A 252 -4.06 -5.68 -8.40
CA ALA A 252 -3.42 -7.01 -8.47
C ALA A 252 -3.78 -8.03 -7.37
N THR A 253 -4.14 -7.65 -6.14
CA THR A 253 -4.10 -8.61 -5.01
C THR A 253 -5.38 -8.75 -4.18
N GLU A 254 -6.24 -7.74 -4.08
CA GLU A 254 -7.52 -7.91 -3.36
C GLU A 254 -8.52 -8.79 -4.14
N ASP A 255 -8.60 -8.63 -5.45
CA ASP A 255 -9.62 -9.30 -6.26
C ASP A 255 -9.35 -10.80 -6.50
N ALA A 256 -8.08 -11.19 -6.62
CA ALA A 256 -7.69 -12.59 -6.76
C ALA A 256 -7.79 -13.37 -5.43
N THR A 257 -7.64 -12.70 -4.28
CA THR A 257 -7.81 -13.31 -2.96
C THR A 257 -9.29 -13.38 -2.55
N LEU A 258 -10.13 -12.46 -3.03
CA LEU A 258 -11.57 -12.43 -2.75
C LEU A 258 -12.32 -13.66 -3.25
N LEU A 259 -11.93 -14.22 -4.40
CA LEU A 259 -12.53 -15.45 -4.92
C LEU A 259 -11.76 -16.71 -4.48
N ALA A 260 -10.49 -16.61 -4.05
CA ALA A 260 -9.65 -17.79 -3.79
C ALA A 260 -10.18 -18.71 -2.67
N ALA A 261 -10.95 -18.16 -1.73
CA ALA A 261 -11.63 -18.92 -0.67
C ALA A 261 -13.09 -19.29 -1.01
N THR A 262 -13.51 -19.15 -2.28
CA THR A 262 -14.84 -19.59 -2.75
C THR A 262 -14.97 -21.10 -2.63
N GLN A 263 -16.04 -21.55 -1.98
CA GLN A 263 -16.34 -22.97 -1.83
C GLN A 263 -17.48 -23.39 -2.76
N LEU A 264 -17.30 -24.52 -3.45
CA LEU A 264 -18.31 -25.15 -4.29
C LEU A 264 -18.79 -26.45 -3.65
N PHE A 265 -20.08 -26.57 -3.39
CA PHE A 265 -20.66 -27.79 -2.85
C PHE A 265 -22.05 -28.11 -3.43
N PRO A 266 -22.33 -29.34 -3.87
CA PRO A 266 -21.42 -30.47 -3.93
C PRO A 266 -20.45 -30.39 -5.13
N ASN A 267 -19.27 -30.99 -4.98
CA ASN A 267 -18.32 -31.25 -6.07
C ASN A 267 -17.54 -32.52 -5.73
N PRO A 268 -17.72 -33.66 -6.44
CA PRO A 268 -18.52 -33.82 -7.66
C PRO A 268 -20.03 -33.59 -7.47
N ALA A 269 -20.71 -33.19 -8.54
CA ALA A 269 -22.16 -32.99 -8.59
C ALA A 269 -22.81 -33.90 -9.65
N SER A 270 -24.09 -34.20 -9.50
CA SER A 270 -24.86 -34.99 -10.46
C SER A 270 -25.68 -34.11 -11.41
N ALA A 271 -26.08 -34.67 -12.55
CA ALA A 271 -26.94 -33.97 -13.49
C ALA A 271 -28.27 -33.57 -12.82
N GLY A 272 -28.63 -32.29 -12.91
CA GLY A 272 -29.82 -31.74 -12.24
C GLY A 272 -29.58 -31.20 -10.83
N ASP A 273 -28.40 -31.40 -10.24
CA ASP A 273 -28.05 -30.89 -8.92
C ASP A 273 -27.95 -29.37 -8.87
N VAL A 274 -28.04 -28.84 -7.65
CA VAL A 274 -27.77 -27.44 -7.35
C VAL A 274 -26.42 -27.33 -6.67
N ILE A 275 -25.45 -26.70 -7.36
CA ILE A 275 -24.16 -26.33 -6.77
C ILE A 275 -24.36 -25.04 -5.99
N ARG A 276 -23.98 -25.05 -4.72
CA ARG A 276 -23.89 -23.89 -3.85
C ARG A 276 -22.49 -23.29 -3.96
N ILE A 277 -22.45 -21.98 -4.15
CA ILE A 277 -21.24 -21.17 -4.21
C ILE A 277 -21.26 -20.28 -2.99
N THR A 278 -20.29 -20.47 -2.09
CA THR A 278 -20.11 -19.62 -0.91
C THR A 278 -18.90 -18.72 -1.14
N LEU A 279 -19.11 -17.42 -1.08
CA LEU A 279 -18.05 -16.42 -1.21
C LEU A 279 -17.48 -16.07 0.18
N PRO A 280 -16.17 -15.84 0.33
CA PRO A 280 -15.55 -15.59 1.63
C PRO A 280 -15.92 -14.23 2.23
N GLN A 281 -16.38 -13.26 1.43
CA GLN A 281 -16.97 -12.01 1.87
C GLN A 281 -18.16 -11.61 0.98
N ALA A 282 -19.03 -10.73 1.48
CA ALA A 282 -20.14 -10.20 0.70
C ALA A 282 -19.61 -9.31 -0.42
N VAL A 283 -19.59 -9.85 -1.64
CA VAL A 283 -19.33 -9.06 -2.83
C VAL A 283 -20.51 -8.11 -3.04
N ASN A 284 -20.26 -6.80 -2.95
CA ASN A 284 -21.26 -5.79 -3.29
C ASN A 284 -21.35 -5.68 -4.82
N GLY A 285 -22.38 -6.27 -5.42
CA GLY A 285 -22.60 -6.17 -6.86
C GLY A 285 -23.26 -7.39 -7.48
N ASP A 286 -23.36 -7.36 -8.80
CA ASP A 286 -23.86 -8.48 -9.61
C ASP A 286 -22.74 -9.48 -9.88
N ILE A 287 -23.01 -10.76 -9.62
CA ILE A 287 -22.07 -11.86 -9.79
C ILE A 287 -22.48 -12.67 -11.01
N LEU A 288 -21.60 -12.80 -11.99
CA LEU A 288 -21.82 -13.62 -13.17
C LEU A 288 -21.16 -15.01 -12.99
N LEU A 289 -22.00 -16.03 -12.95
CA LEU A 289 -21.60 -17.44 -12.93
C LEU A 289 -21.64 -17.99 -14.36
N THR A 290 -20.51 -18.44 -14.88
CA THR A 290 -20.38 -19.04 -16.21
C THR A 290 -19.86 -20.46 -16.10
N LEU A 291 -20.65 -21.46 -16.49
CA LEU A 291 -20.21 -22.85 -16.59
C LEU A 291 -19.72 -23.14 -18.01
N LEU A 292 -18.49 -23.61 -18.13
CA LEU A 292 -17.82 -23.94 -19.38
C LEU A 292 -17.48 -25.43 -19.41
N ASP A 293 -17.57 -26.07 -20.58
CA ASP A 293 -17.02 -27.41 -20.78
C ASP A 293 -15.49 -27.40 -20.93
N ALA A 294 -14.86 -28.58 -20.97
CA ALA A 294 -13.41 -28.71 -21.11
C ALA A 294 -12.81 -28.09 -22.39
N SER A 295 -13.64 -27.77 -23.39
CA SER A 295 -13.23 -27.06 -24.61
C SER A 295 -13.41 -25.54 -24.51
N GLY A 296 -13.87 -25.03 -23.36
CA GLY A 296 -14.16 -23.61 -23.14
C GLY A 296 -15.52 -23.16 -23.71
N ARG A 297 -16.36 -24.07 -24.17
CA ARG A 297 -17.69 -23.73 -24.70
C ARG A 297 -18.66 -23.49 -23.54
N LEU A 298 -19.46 -22.43 -23.67
CA LEU A 298 -20.50 -22.06 -22.72
C LEU A 298 -21.58 -23.17 -22.61
N VAL A 299 -21.83 -23.60 -21.38
CA VAL A 299 -22.89 -24.57 -21.04
C VAL A 299 -24.04 -23.87 -20.35
N LEU A 300 -23.75 -22.99 -19.39
CA LEU A 300 -24.74 -22.27 -18.59
C LEU A 300 -24.18 -20.93 -18.14
N GLU A 301 -25.06 -19.93 -18.03
CA GLU A 301 -24.75 -18.61 -17.48
C GLU A 301 -25.88 -18.19 -16.52
N GLN A 302 -25.52 -17.59 -15.39
CA GLN A 302 -26.47 -17.12 -14.40
C GLN A 302 -25.93 -15.92 -13.61
N HIS A 303 -26.79 -14.92 -13.39
CA HIS A 303 -26.52 -13.80 -12.50
C HIS A 303 -26.95 -14.11 -11.07
N ALA A 304 -26.20 -13.64 -10.09
CA ALA A 304 -26.46 -13.83 -8.67
C ALA A 304 -26.09 -12.57 -7.86
N GLN A 305 -26.62 -12.47 -6.65
CA GLN A 305 -26.35 -11.36 -5.73
C GLN A 305 -26.14 -11.90 -4.31
N GLY A 306 -25.26 -11.25 -3.55
CA GLY A 306 -25.01 -11.56 -2.14
C GLY A 306 -23.95 -12.64 -1.88
N PRO A 307 -23.70 -12.99 -0.61
CA PRO A 307 -22.55 -13.82 -0.19
C PRO A 307 -22.69 -15.31 -0.53
N SER A 308 -23.85 -15.73 -1.05
CA SER A 308 -24.11 -17.11 -1.47
C SER A 308 -24.90 -17.14 -2.75
N ALA A 309 -24.45 -17.94 -3.73
CA ALA A 309 -25.15 -18.17 -4.98
C ALA A 309 -25.47 -19.66 -5.18
N GLN A 310 -26.45 -19.93 -6.04
CA GLN A 310 -26.85 -21.28 -6.41
C GLN A 310 -26.87 -21.41 -7.92
N LEU A 311 -26.22 -22.45 -8.45
CA LEU A 311 -26.21 -22.78 -9.87
C LEU A 311 -26.84 -24.16 -10.06
N LYS A 312 -27.97 -24.20 -10.78
CA LYS A 312 -28.65 -25.47 -11.09
C LYS A 312 -28.09 -26.07 -12.38
N LEU A 313 -27.52 -27.26 -12.29
CA LEU A 313 -27.00 -27.98 -13.45
C LEU A 313 -28.15 -28.46 -14.36
N PRO A 314 -28.00 -28.40 -15.69
CA PRO A 314 -28.98 -28.99 -16.61
C PRO A 314 -29.10 -30.50 -16.38
N ALA A 315 -30.33 -31.05 -16.38
CA ALA A 315 -30.53 -32.50 -16.26
C ALA A 315 -29.94 -33.30 -17.43
N SER A 316 -29.68 -32.63 -18.56
CA SER A 316 -29.07 -33.20 -19.77
C SER A 316 -27.55 -33.03 -19.83
N ILE A 317 -26.90 -32.47 -18.80
CA ILE A 317 -25.44 -32.30 -18.79
C ILE A 317 -24.75 -33.66 -18.87
N ALA A 318 -23.68 -33.75 -19.66
CA ALA A 318 -22.90 -34.98 -19.79
C ALA A 318 -21.92 -35.14 -18.62
N ASP A 319 -21.56 -36.38 -18.30
CA ASP A 319 -20.49 -36.66 -17.35
C ASP A 319 -19.16 -36.08 -17.86
N GLY A 320 -18.37 -35.50 -16.96
CA GLY A 320 -17.07 -34.94 -17.30
C GLY A 320 -16.64 -33.76 -16.43
N SER A 321 -15.52 -33.16 -16.82
CA SER A 321 -14.95 -31.99 -16.15
C SER A 321 -15.43 -30.70 -16.81
N TYR A 322 -15.84 -29.76 -15.96
CA TYR A 322 -16.29 -28.42 -16.33
C TYR A 322 -15.51 -27.38 -15.52
N PHE A 323 -15.57 -26.14 -15.98
CA PHE A 323 -15.03 -24.99 -15.25
C PHE A 323 -16.16 -24.03 -14.94
N LEU A 324 -16.39 -23.78 -13.65
CA LEU A 324 -17.26 -22.70 -13.20
C LEU A 324 -16.41 -21.43 -13.03
N ARG A 325 -16.61 -20.46 -13.91
CA ARG A 325 -16.06 -19.12 -13.75
C ARG A 325 -17.03 -18.27 -12.94
N VAL A 326 -16.57 -17.75 -11.80
CA VAL A 326 -17.27 -16.77 -10.98
C VAL A 326 -16.69 -15.41 -11.31
N SER A 327 -17.54 -14.45 -11.66
CA SER A 327 -17.12 -13.10 -12.02
C SER A 327 -17.84 -12.07 -11.17
N ALA A 328 -17.10 -11.06 -10.69
CA ALA A 328 -17.64 -9.94 -9.93
C ALA A 328 -16.94 -8.66 -10.41
N GLY A 329 -17.66 -7.79 -11.14
CA GLY A 329 -17.01 -6.67 -11.83
C GLY A 329 -15.98 -7.18 -12.86
N ASP A 330 -14.75 -6.65 -12.79
CA ASP A 330 -13.62 -7.03 -13.65
C ASP A 330 -12.84 -8.27 -13.15
N VAL A 331 -13.30 -8.86 -12.04
CA VAL A 331 -12.66 -10.01 -11.40
C VAL A 331 -13.27 -11.30 -11.90
N HIS A 332 -12.42 -12.28 -12.20
CA HIS A 332 -12.86 -13.61 -12.61
C HIS A 332 -11.98 -14.70 -11.99
N GLN A 333 -12.59 -15.73 -11.42
CA GLN A 333 -11.89 -16.96 -11.03
C GLN A 333 -12.61 -18.20 -11.54
N ALA A 334 -11.84 -19.17 -12.05
CA ALA A 334 -12.36 -20.44 -12.52
C ALA A 334 -12.10 -21.56 -11.49
N PHE A 335 -13.13 -22.36 -11.24
CA PHE A 335 -13.10 -23.51 -10.34
C PHE A 335 -13.44 -24.79 -11.12
N PRO A 336 -12.71 -25.89 -10.91
CA PRO A 336 -13.04 -27.16 -11.53
C PRO A 336 -14.33 -27.73 -10.91
N VAL A 337 -15.26 -28.17 -11.75
CA VAL A 337 -16.48 -28.88 -11.36
C VAL A 337 -16.48 -30.24 -12.02
N GLN A 338 -16.57 -31.30 -11.22
CA GLN A 338 -16.73 -32.65 -11.73
C GLN A 338 -18.22 -33.02 -11.75
N VAL A 339 -18.69 -33.52 -12.89
CA VAL A 339 -20.07 -33.98 -13.07
C VAL A 339 -20.08 -35.48 -13.31
N SER A 340 -20.85 -36.21 -12.49
CA SER A 340 -21.04 -37.65 -12.62
C SER A 340 -22.47 -38.06 -12.29
N ARG A 341 -23.06 -38.92 -13.12
CA ARG A 341 -24.34 -39.61 -12.84
C ARG A 341 -24.32 -40.48 -11.59
#